data_AF-A0A317HLA3-F1
#
_entry.id   AF-A0A317HLA3-F1
#
_cell.length_a   1.000
_cell.length_b   1.000
_cell.length_c   1.000
_cell.angle_alpha   90.00
_cell.angle_beta   90.00
_cell.angle_gamma   90.00
#
_symmetry.space_group_name_H-M   'P 1'
#
loop_
_entity.id
_entity.type
_entity.pdbx_description
1 polymer ?
#
loop_
_entity_poly.entity_id
_entity_poly.type
_entity_poly.pdbx_seq_one_letter_code
_entity_poly.pdbx_strand_id
1 'polypeptide(L)'
;MLACALDLLGRTVNLPPVQLVDAPPSEVSRFSEAFTRPGSDTIYLITSTEVFRRVQRAQPRCSDYDSVRKLASILVHEAWHVHHGPDERGAYEAQLTTLAALGAGMQTPTYDHVVRSMNRVLEAQRKATPPISLQANQAPRRTPEP
;
A
#
# COMPACT_ATOMS: atom_id res chain seq x y z
N MET A 1 0.96 11.20 -17.65
CA MET A 1 1.76 10.39 -16.69
C MET A 1 0.82 9.77 -15.69
N LEU A 2 0.26 10.52 -14.73
CA LEU A 2 -0.85 10.02 -13.90
C LEU A 2 -2.04 9.58 -14.77
N ALA A 3 -2.34 10.34 -15.83
CA ALA A 3 -3.32 9.97 -16.84
C ALA A 3 -3.12 8.57 -17.45
N CYS A 4 -1.88 8.09 -17.67
CA CYS A 4 -1.64 6.74 -18.21
C CYS A 4 -2.06 5.65 -17.20
N ALA A 5 -1.75 5.86 -15.92
CA ALA A 5 -2.11 4.92 -14.87
C ALA A 5 -3.62 4.95 -14.61
N LEU A 6 -4.24 6.13 -14.60
CA LEU A 6 -5.68 6.30 -14.45
C LEU A 6 -6.46 5.71 -15.63
N ASP A 7 -6.00 5.92 -16.86
CA ASP A 7 -6.60 5.33 -18.07
C ASP A 7 -6.54 3.80 -18.02
N LEU A 8 -5.41 3.25 -17.57
CA LEU A 8 -5.22 1.82 -17.43
C LEU A 8 -6.13 1.19 -16.36
N LEU A 9 -6.42 1.91 -15.27
CA LEU A 9 -7.38 1.48 -14.24
C LEU A 9 -8.84 1.58 -14.72
N GLY A 10 -9.09 2.40 -15.76
CA GLY A 10 -10.41 2.65 -16.28
C GLY A 10 -11.31 3.42 -15.30
N ARG A 11 -12.56 3.64 -15.70
CA ARG A 11 -13.56 4.40 -14.91
C ARG A 11 -14.18 3.60 -13.77
N THR A 12 -13.82 2.34 -13.59
CA THR A 12 -14.43 1.42 -12.63
C THR A 12 -13.80 1.48 -11.25
N VAL A 13 -12.60 2.07 -11.14
CA VAL A 13 -11.91 2.22 -9.84
C VAL A 13 -12.28 3.57 -9.25
N ASN A 14 -12.95 3.57 -8.10
CA ASN A 14 -13.23 4.79 -7.34
C ASN A 14 -11.97 5.26 -6.61
N LEU A 15 -11.12 5.99 -7.34
CA LEU A 15 -9.89 6.56 -6.78
C LEU A 15 -10.18 7.86 -6.03
N PRO A 16 -9.69 7.99 -4.79
CA PRO A 16 -9.68 9.26 -4.08
C PRO A 16 -8.81 10.31 -4.80
N PRO A 17 -8.93 11.61 -4.45
CA PRO A 17 -8.04 12.65 -4.95
C PRO A 17 -6.56 12.28 -4.77
N VAL A 18 -5.76 12.57 -5.80
CA VAL A 18 -4.31 12.33 -5.80
C VAL A 18 -3.58 13.67 -5.76
N GLN A 19 -2.83 13.91 -4.70
CA GLN A 19 -1.92 15.03 -4.57
C GLN A 19 -0.49 14.60 -4.86
N LEU A 20 0.21 15.37 -5.70
CA LEU A 20 1.62 15.14 -5.99
C LEU A 20 2.48 15.85 -4.95
N VAL A 21 3.48 15.15 -4.41
CA VAL A 21 4.45 15.70 -3.45
C VAL A 21 5.86 15.29 -3.82
N ASP A 22 6.86 16.14 -3.55
CA ASP A 22 8.22 15.86 -4.00
C ASP A 22 8.95 14.84 -3.12
N ALA A 23 8.65 14.79 -1.82
CA ALA A 23 9.30 13.90 -0.87
C ALA A 23 8.32 13.39 0.19
N PRO A 24 8.54 12.19 0.74
CA PRO A 24 7.78 11.74 1.90
C PRO A 24 8.09 12.62 3.12
N PRO A 25 7.12 12.85 4.01
CA PRO A 25 7.39 13.47 5.31
C PRO A 25 8.19 12.52 6.21
N SER A 26 8.74 13.02 7.32
CA SER A 26 9.67 12.29 8.20
C SER A 26 9.11 10.99 8.81
N GLU A 27 7.80 10.92 8.96
CA GLU A 27 7.06 9.79 9.52
C GLU A 27 6.76 8.68 8.49
N VAL A 28 6.98 8.95 7.20
CA VAL A 28 6.79 7.99 6.11
C VAL A 28 8.15 7.43 5.68
N SER A 29 8.20 6.15 5.33
CA SER A 29 9.42 5.54 4.82
C SER A 29 9.96 6.30 3.60
N ARG A 30 11.27 6.59 3.59
CA ARG A 30 11.95 7.22 2.44
C ARG A 30 11.86 6.41 1.13
N PHE A 31 11.46 5.14 1.23
CA PHE A 31 11.31 4.23 0.10
C PHE A 31 9.84 4.06 -0.33
N SER A 32 8.89 4.71 0.34
CA SER A 32 7.49 4.71 -0.07
C SER A 32 7.33 5.44 -1.41
N GLU A 33 6.44 4.91 -2.24
CA GLU A 33 6.13 5.48 -3.55
C GLU A 33 4.90 6.39 -3.50
N ALA A 34 3.99 6.10 -2.57
CA ALA A 34 2.87 6.94 -2.19
C ALA A 34 2.54 6.69 -0.70
N PHE A 35 1.63 7.49 -0.15
CA PHE A 35 1.08 7.28 1.19
C PHE A 35 -0.29 7.93 1.34
N THR A 36 -0.99 7.56 2.40
CA THR A 36 -2.18 8.25 2.91
C THR A 36 -1.92 8.69 4.35
N ARG A 37 -2.70 9.66 4.84
CA ARG A 37 -2.67 10.09 6.24
C ARG A 37 -3.91 9.57 6.97
N PRO A 38 -3.83 9.21 8.25
CA PRO A 38 -5.03 8.85 9.02
C PRO A 38 -6.09 9.96 8.95
N GLY A 39 -7.31 9.61 8.55
CA GLY A 39 -8.43 10.56 8.39
C GLY A 39 -8.38 11.44 7.15
N SER A 40 -7.39 11.27 6.27
CA SER A 40 -7.32 11.93 4.97
C SER A 40 -8.06 11.11 3.91
N ASP A 41 -8.81 11.79 3.04
CA ASP A 41 -9.40 11.22 1.83
C ASP A 41 -8.47 11.30 0.61
N THR A 42 -7.25 11.80 0.80
CA THR A 42 -6.29 12.09 -0.27
C THR A 42 -5.12 11.10 -0.28
N ILE A 43 -4.76 10.66 -1.49
CA ILE A 43 -3.54 9.91 -1.78
C ILE A 43 -2.40 10.91 -2.08
N TYR A 44 -1.26 10.76 -1.40
CA TYR A 44 -0.07 11.56 -1.65
C TYR A 44 0.94 10.74 -2.46
N LEU A 45 1.11 11.07 -3.74
CA LEU A 45 2.01 10.38 -4.66
C LEU A 45 3.37 11.10 -4.72
N ILE A 46 4.45 10.37 -4.46
CA ILE A 46 5.79 10.94 -4.33
C ILE A 46 6.49 10.99 -5.70
N THR A 47 6.74 12.20 -6.21
CA THR A 47 7.22 12.46 -7.56
C THR A 47 8.71 12.14 -7.76
N SER A 48 9.50 12.15 -6.69
CA SER A 48 10.93 11.84 -6.73
C SER A 48 11.25 10.35 -6.87
N THR A 49 10.23 9.49 -6.74
CA THR A 49 10.40 8.03 -6.81
C THR A 49 10.75 7.56 -8.22
N GLU A 50 11.47 6.44 -8.32
CA GLU A 50 11.88 5.92 -9.61
C GLU A 50 10.68 5.48 -10.48
N VAL A 51 9.65 4.89 -9.87
CA VAL A 51 8.43 4.50 -10.60
C VAL A 51 7.77 5.72 -11.25
N PHE A 52 7.62 6.81 -10.52
CA PHE A 52 7.01 8.03 -11.05
C PHE A 52 7.84 8.64 -12.17
N ARG A 53 9.16 8.77 -11.97
CA ARG A 53 10.08 9.31 -12.98
C ARG A 53 10.12 8.45 -14.24
N ARG A 54 10.04 7.12 -14.12
CA ARG A 54 9.94 6.21 -15.29
C ARG A 54 8.65 6.43 -16.07
N VAL A 55 7.50 6.48 -15.39
CA VAL A 55 6.22 6.78 -16.06
C VAL A 55 6.22 8.17 -16.70
N GLN A 56 6.84 9.16 -16.04
CA GLN A 56 6.99 10.51 -16.59
C GLN A 56 7.82 10.51 -17.87
N ARG A 57 8.95 9.80 -17.90
CA ARG A 57 9.83 9.67 -19.09
C ARG A 57 9.20 8.86 -20.22
N ALA A 58 8.28 7.94 -19.91
CA ALA A 58 7.56 7.13 -20.90
C ALA A 58 6.45 7.89 -21.65
N GLN A 59 6.28 9.19 -21.39
CA GLN A 59 5.34 10.04 -22.10
C GLN A 59 5.84 10.47 -23.48
N PRO A 60 4.94 10.75 -24.44
CA PRO A 60 3.47 10.76 -24.31
C PRO A 60 2.80 9.40 -24.55
N ARG A 61 3.53 8.35 -24.90
CA ARG A 61 2.95 7.07 -25.39
C ARG A 61 2.69 6.01 -24.32
N CYS A 62 2.90 6.34 -23.04
CA CYS A 62 2.80 5.39 -21.92
C CYS A 62 3.61 4.10 -22.18
N SER A 63 4.78 4.21 -22.82
CA SER A 63 5.48 3.06 -23.43
C SER A 63 6.16 2.13 -22.42
N ASP A 64 6.41 2.58 -21.20
CA ASP A 64 6.90 1.75 -20.09
C ASP A 64 5.70 1.14 -19.35
N TYR A 65 5.05 0.17 -19.97
CA TYR A 65 3.85 -0.48 -19.44
C TYR A 65 4.06 -1.05 -18.05
N ASP A 66 5.26 -1.57 -17.74
CA ASP A 66 5.52 -2.17 -16.44
C ASP A 66 5.52 -1.12 -15.33
N SER A 67 6.15 0.04 -15.57
CA SER A 67 6.11 1.17 -14.62
C SER A 67 4.72 1.78 -14.51
N VAL A 68 3.95 1.85 -15.61
CA VAL A 68 2.57 2.34 -15.59
C VAL A 68 1.68 1.40 -14.76
N ARG A 69 1.79 0.08 -14.97
CA ARG A 69 1.07 -0.94 -14.19
C ARG A 69 1.43 -0.89 -12.72
N LYS A 70 2.72 -0.74 -12.40
CA LYS A 70 3.19 -0.59 -11.02
C LYS A 70 2.59 0.67 -10.38
N LEU A 71 2.61 1.81 -11.08
CA LEU A 71 2.03 3.04 -10.56
C LEU A 71 0.52 2.91 -10.35
N ALA A 72 -0.19 2.31 -11.31
CA ALA A 72 -1.62 2.03 -11.20
C ALA A 72 -1.94 1.15 -9.97
N SER A 73 -1.15 0.11 -9.72
CA SER A 73 -1.38 -0.76 -8.57
C SER A 73 -1.07 -0.09 -7.23
N ILE A 74 -0.07 0.79 -7.17
CA ILE A 74 0.20 1.63 -5.98
C ILE A 74 -1.00 2.53 -5.67
N LEU A 75 -1.62 3.15 -6.67
CA LEU A 75 -2.82 3.98 -6.44
C LEU A 75 -3.98 3.18 -5.85
N VAL A 76 -4.16 1.93 -6.29
CA VAL A 76 -5.19 1.04 -5.72
C VAL A 76 -4.85 0.64 -4.28
N HIS A 77 -3.58 0.39 -3.97
CA HIS A 77 -3.12 0.13 -2.60
C HIS A 77 -3.46 1.30 -1.67
N GLU A 78 -3.10 2.52 -2.05
CA GLU A 78 -3.42 3.70 -1.24
C GLU A 78 -4.92 3.99 -1.16
N ALA A 79 -5.66 3.76 -2.25
CA ALA A 79 -7.11 3.87 -2.24
C ALA A 79 -7.76 2.88 -1.25
N TRP A 80 -7.19 1.67 -1.10
CA TRP A 80 -7.64 0.73 -0.09
C TRP A 80 -7.53 1.32 1.31
N HIS A 81 -6.40 1.98 1.62
CA HIS A 81 -6.21 2.61 2.92
C HIS A 81 -7.19 3.75 3.19
N VAL A 82 -7.52 4.56 2.17
CA VAL A 82 -8.55 5.60 2.30
C VAL A 82 -9.91 5.00 2.67
N HIS A 83 -10.29 3.88 2.05
CA HIS A 83 -11.62 3.28 2.22
C HIS A 83 -11.73 2.33 3.42
N HIS A 84 -10.65 1.68 3.83
CA HIS A 84 -10.67 0.58 4.81
C HIS A 84 -9.74 0.79 6.02
N GLY A 85 -8.98 1.89 6.06
CA GLY A 85 -8.04 2.18 7.14
C GLY A 85 -6.71 1.40 7.03
N PRO A 86 -6.03 1.09 8.15
CA PRO A 86 -4.65 0.58 8.16
C PRO A 86 -4.52 -0.92 7.83
N ASP A 87 -5.40 -1.46 6.98
CA ASP A 87 -5.40 -2.85 6.54
C ASP A 87 -4.37 -3.10 5.44
N GLU A 88 -3.10 -3.28 5.84
CA GLU A 88 -2.00 -3.59 4.91
C GLU A 88 -2.24 -4.86 4.09
N ARG A 89 -2.84 -5.89 4.69
CA ARG A 89 -3.09 -7.16 3.99
C ARG A 89 -4.05 -6.93 2.84
N GLY A 90 -5.21 -6.32 3.09
CA GLY A 90 -6.17 -6.01 2.06
C GLY A 90 -5.62 -5.06 1.00
N ALA A 91 -4.82 -4.06 1.41
CA ALA A 91 -4.18 -3.14 0.47
C ALA A 91 -3.20 -3.85 -0.47
N TYR A 92 -2.39 -4.78 0.03
CA TYR A 92 -1.51 -5.60 -0.82
C TYR A 92 -2.28 -6.59 -1.69
N GLU A 93 -3.35 -7.21 -1.20
CA GLU A 93 -4.19 -8.10 -1.98
C GLU A 93 -4.89 -7.36 -3.14
N ALA A 94 -5.36 -6.14 -2.90
CA ALA A 94 -5.91 -5.26 -3.94
C ALA A 94 -4.84 -4.85 -4.97
N GLN A 95 -3.63 -4.55 -4.50
CA GLN A 95 -2.48 -4.22 -5.37
C GLN A 95 -2.11 -5.39 -6.30
N LEU A 96 -2.01 -6.60 -5.76
CA LEU A 96 -1.64 -7.80 -6.53
C LEU A 96 -2.75 -8.21 -7.51
N THR A 97 -4.01 -8.16 -7.08
CA THR A 97 -5.18 -8.38 -7.95
C THR A 97 -5.16 -7.41 -9.13
N THR A 98 -4.89 -6.12 -8.87
CA THR A 98 -4.79 -5.10 -9.91
C THR A 98 -3.65 -5.40 -10.87
N LEU A 99 -2.45 -5.73 -10.37
CA LEU A 99 -1.32 -6.09 -11.23
C LEU A 99 -1.65 -7.28 -12.14
N ALA A 100 -2.28 -8.33 -11.60
CA ALA A 100 -2.71 -9.48 -12.38
C ALA A 100 -3.73 -9.10 -13.46
N ALA A 101 -4.75 -8.31 -13.11
CA ALA A 101 -5.76 -7.83 -14.05
C ALA A 101 -5.16 -6.96 -15.18
N LEU A 102 -4.08 -6.23 -14.90
CA LEU A 102 -3.38 -5.42 -15.88
C LEU A 102 -2.34 -6.20 -16.71
N GLY A 103 -2.22 -7.52 -16.51
CA GLY A 103 -1.29 -8.38 -17.23
C GLY A 103 0.13 -8.42 -16.66
N ALA A 104 0.35 -7.90 -15.45
CA ALA A 104 1.56 -8.08 -14.65
C ALA A 104 1.33 -9.09 -13.52
N GLY A 105 0.93 -10.32 -13.88
CA GLY A 105 0.60 -11.38 -12.93
C GLY A 105 1.83 -12.10 -12.35
N MET A 106 1.60 -13.30 -11.81
CA MET A 106 2.66 -14.19 -11.32
C MET A 106 3.76 -14.37 -12.37
N GLN A 107 5.01 -14.50 -11.90
CA GLN A 107 6.23 -14.62 -12.73
C GLN A 107 6.68 -13.32 -13.42
N THR A 108 6.06 -12.18 -13.10
CA THR A 108 6.60 -10.88 -13.51
C THR A 108 7.47 -10.27 -12.40
N PRO A 109 8.58 -9.59 -12.72
CA PRO A 109 9.44 -8.98 -11.71
C PRO A 109 8.70 -8.00 -10.79
N THR A 110 7.73 -7.26 -11.33
CA THR A 110 6.91 -6.30 -10.58
C THR A 110 5.97 -6.99 -9.60
N TYR A 111 5.26 -8.04 -10.02
CA TYR A 111 4.40 -8.82 -9.11
C TYR A 111 5.21 -9.46 -7.97
N ASP A 112 6.32 -10.11 -8.30
CA ASP A 112 7.17 -10.78 -7.31
C ASP A 112 7.79 -9.78 -6.33
N HIS A 113 8.09 -8.55 -6.79
CA HIS A 113 8.55 -7.47 -5.91
C HIS A 113 7.47 -7.08 -4.90
N VAL A 114 6.21 -6.93 -5.33
CA VAL A 114 5.09 -6.61 -4.42
C VAL A 114 4.85 -7.74 -3.42
N VAL A 115 4.89 -9.01 -3.84
CA VAL A 115 4.77 -10.16 -2.92
C VAL A 115 5.87 -10.14 -1.85
N ARG A 116 7.12 -9.86 -2.23
CA ARG A 116 8.23 -9.74 -1.27
C ARG A 116 8.03 -8.58 -0.30
N SER A 117 7.54 -7.43 -0.79
CA SER A 117 7.22 -6.28 0.07
C SER A 117 6.11 -6.62 1.08
N MET A 118 5.01 -7.21 0.61
CA MET A 118 3.89 -7.67 1.45
C MET A 118 4.40 -8.59 2.56
N ASN A 119 5.17 -9.62 2.22
CA ASN A 119 5.69 -10.57 3.21
C ASN A 119 6.55 -9.88 4.28
N ARG A 120 7.40 -8.91 3.89
CA ARG A 120 8.23 -8.16 4.84
C ARG A 120 7.40 -7.28 5.78
N VAL A 121 6.40 -6.57 5.25
CA VAL A 121 5.52 -5.69 6.04
C VAL A 121 4.70 -6.52 7.03
N LEU A 122 4.07 -7.60 6.55
CA LEU A 122 3.26 -8.47 7.41
C LEU A 122 4.10 -9.17 8.47
N GLU A 123 5.32 -9.59 8.15
CA GLU A 123 6.24 -10.15 9.15
C GLU A 123 6.65 -9.10 10.20
N ALA A 124 6.96 -7.87 9.78
CA ALA A 124 7.30 -6.79 10.68
C ALA A 124 6.12 -6.43 11.61
N GLN A 125 4.89 -6.35 11.09
CA GLN A 125 3.69 -6.12 11.89
C GLN A 125 3.46 -7.23 12.92
N ARG A 126 3.63 -8.50 12.51
CA ARG A 126 3.55 -9.63 13.45
C ARG A 126 4.58 -9.55 14.58
N LYS A 127 5.77 -9.01 14.32
CA LYS A 127 6.81 -8.78 15.33
C LYS A 127 6.53 -7.57 16.22
N ALA A 128 5.91 -6.53 15.67
CA ALA A 128 5.59 -5.30 16.39
C ALA A 128 4.38 -5.42 17.31
N THR A 129 3.43 -6.32 17.01
CA THR A 129 2.33 -6.66 17.91
C THR A 129 2.84 -7.60 19.01
N PRO A 130 3.05 -7.16 20.27
CA PRO A 130 3.42 -8.06 21.34
C PRO A 130 2.32 -9.11 21.53
N PRO A 131 2.65 -10.37 21.88
CA PRO A 131 1.64 -11.34 22.24
C PRO A 131 0.80 -10.72 23.37
N ILE A 132 -0.52 -10.76 23.21
CA ILE A 132 -1.45 -10.48 24.32
C ILE A 132 -1.10 -11.51 25.40
N SER A 133 -0.34 -11.10 26.41
CA SER A 133 -0.09 -11.89 27.60
C SER A 133 -1.43 -12.09 28.30
N LEU A 134 -2.03 -13.26 28.10
CA LEU A 134 -3.03 -13.84 29.00
C LEU A 134 -2.33 -14.19 30.33
N GLN A 135 -1.95 -13.18 31.11
CA GLN A 135 -1.55 -13.27 32.53
C GLN A 135 -2.05 -11.96 33.17
N ALA A 136 -2.85 -11.90 34.24
CA ALA A 136 -3.15 -12.89 35.26
C ALA A 136 -4.54 -12.62 35.88
N ASN A 137 -5.45 -13.58 35.82
CA ASN A 137 -6.46 -13.74 36.85
C ASN A 137 -5.92 -14.79 37.85
N GLN A 138 -5.00 -14.37 38.71
CA GLN A 138 -4.73 -15.06 39.97
C GLN A 138 -5.31 -14.21 41.10
N ALA A 139 -6.29 -14.79 41.78
CA ALA A 139 -7.11 -14.24 42.85
C ALA A 139 -6.34 -13.96 44.16
N PRO A 140 -7.03 -13.45 45.19
CA PRO A 140 -6.86 -14.05 46.50
C PRO A 140 -8.18 -14.67 47.00
N ARG A 141 -8.08 -15.96 47.37
CA ARG A 141 -9.03 -16.67 48.22
C ARG A 141 -9.24 -15.87 49.49
N ARG A 142 -10.48 -15.48 49.80
CA ARG A 142 -10.86 -15.15 51.18
C ARG A 142 -11.26 -16.46 51.87
N THR A 143 -10.50 -16.81 52.90
CA THR A 143 -10.86 -17.82 53.90
C THR A 143 -12.03 -17.33 54.76
N PRO A 144 -12.81 -18.24 55.37
CA PRO A 144 -13.93 -17.90 56.23
C PRO A 144 -13.45 -17.51 57.64
N GLU A 145 -14.21 -16.63 58.30
CA GLU A 145 -14.05 -16.23 59.71
C GLU A 145 -15.22 -16.82 60.55
N PRO A 146 -15.09 -16.84 61.90
CA PRO A 146 -15.28 -18.03 62.75
C PRO A 146 -16.72 -18.43 63.08
#